data_AF-A0A929L110-F1
#
_entry.id   AF-A0A929L110-F1
#
_cell.length_a   1.000
_cell.length_b   1.000
_cell.length_c   1.000
_cell.angle_alpha   90.00
_cell.angle_beta   90.00
_cell.angle_gamma   90.00
#
_symmetry.space_group_name_H-M   'P 1'
#
loop_
_entity.id
_entity.type
_entity.pdbx_description
1 polymer ?
#
loop_
_entity_poly.entity_id
_entity_poly.type
_entity_poly.pdbx_seq_one_letter_code
_entity_poly.pdbx_strand_id
1 'polypeptide(L)'
;MRKGKWLTGLMAMSMLAGQTAPVLAAEEQFQTGQDVSEQTDFNLSAENETKIVKEGVIGKGADPAQAKWTLDDHGTMVIGSGTIEALNQKDWPWQKADIKPLVKTITFEGKLTIITDILSGMFAEMPNLYYLDVTGLDTKKVMNFEGMFANNPQLLGINLGNLSDPGYFRTDNAKYMGSLFAYCPRLDSPYLAYFNTSRVVDMSSMFEGCSNITTVDVSYLDTSHVKKMNNIFSYCDNLTELDFSKIDMSNVFYSSMFKDDGNLRTYKFGPKSKGDVIHALDEVDPYCTYWLLDGEGPYPVQYVSYYADKWKKDYGTVTRVWYDSLNSANPNSLLSLHRLYNPNSGEHFYTFAQEEKDHLVSLGWKYEDVAWKTPGNSEHPIYRLYNPNTGDHHFTANENERQYLINAGWNNEGIGFFAHSENEEGSIAIYRQYNPKAKGAGSHHYTADEKERDYLVSIGWKDEGIAWFAKSRD
;
A
#
# COMPACT_ATOMS: atom_id res chain seq x y z
N MET A 1 25.92 38.71 28.21
CA MET A 1 26.93 38.05 27.35
C MET A 1 26.84 36.53 27.50
N ARG A 2 26.37 35.88 26.42
CA ARG A 2 26.92 34.65 25.80
C ARG A 2 26.99 33.37 26.67
N LYS A 3 26.47 32.20 26.28
CA LYS A 3 26.17 31.61 24.95
C LYS A 3 25.05 30.56 25.11
N GLY A 4 24.13 30.47 24.16
CA GLY A 4 23.32 29.27 23.91
C GLY A 4 23.67 28.75 22.52
N LYS A 5 24.30 27.57 22.44
CA LYS A 5 24.58 26.86 21.18
C LYS A 5 23.31 26.14 20.76
N TRP A 6 22.83 26.37 19.54
CA TRP A 6 21.85 25.49 18.90
C TRP A 6 22.62 24.50 18.03
N LEU A 7 22.50 23.21 18.36
CA LEU A 7 22.92 22.12 17.48
C LEU A 7 21.99 22.09 16.27
N THR A 8 22.55 22.16 15.07
CA THR A 8 21.88 21.74 13.84
C THR A 8 21.72 20.21 13.89
N GLY A 9 20.53 19.76 14.26
CA GLY A 9 20.15 18.35 14.22
C GLY A 9 19.76 17.94 12.81
N LEU A 10 20.69 17.35 12.06
CA LEU A 10 20.34 16.41 11.00
C LEU A 10 19.82 15.15 11.71
N MET A 11 18.50 15.01 11.86
CA MET A 11 17.93 13.74 12.32
C MET A 11 17.95 12.76 11.15
N ALA A 12 18.98 11.90 11.16
CA ALA A 12 18.89 10.58 10.58
C ALA A 12 17.81 9.81 11.34
N MET A 13 16.74 9.41 10.65
CA MET A 13 15.66 8.62 11.21
C MET A 13 16.15 7.17 11.33
N SER A 14 16.53 6.76 12.54
CA SER A 14 16.80 5.37 12.88
C SER A 14 15.49 4.61 13.00
N MET A 15 15.22 3.68 12.09
CA MET A 15 14.26 2.61 12.32
C MET A 15 14.87 1.61 13.31
N LEU A 16 14.31 1.53 14.52
CA LEU A 16 14.49 0.37 15.39
C LEU A 16 13.40 -0.65 15.04
N ALA A 17 13.79 -1.76 14.42
CA ALA A 17 13.07 -3.02 14.52
C ALA A 17 14.10 -4.11 14.87
N GLY A 18 13.93 -4.73 16.03
CA GLY A 18 14.74 -5.87 16.44
C GLY A 18 14.14 -7.18 15.93
N GLN A 19 14.90 -7.94 15.15
CA GLN A 19 15.25 -9.36 15.36
C GLN A 19 16.06 -9.88 14.15
N THR A 20 17.35 -10.17 14.41
CA THR A 20 18.24 -11.25 13.88
C THR A 20 17.94 -11.83 12.47
N ALA A 21 18.82 -11.94 11.47
CA ALA A 21 20.26 -12.24 11.34
C ALA A 21 20.65 -12.17 9.81
N PRO A 22 21.82 -12.63 9.31
CA PRO A 22 23.21 -12.56 9.78
C PRO A 22 24.14 -11.76 8.82
N VAL A 23 25.32 -11.48 9.35
CA VAL A 23 26.55 -10.95 8.72
C VAL A 23 27.04 -11.80 7.53
N LEU A 24 27.50 -11.15 6.44
CA LEU A 24 28.60 -11.56 5.54
C LEU A 24 29.01 -10.31 4.73
N ALA A 25 30.08 -9.61 5.10
CA ALA A 25 31.46 -9.78 4.60
C ALA A 25 31.66 -9.28 3.15
N ALA A 26 32.25 -8.08 3.03
CA ALA A 26 33.12 -7.70 1.93
C ALA A 26 34.05 -6.55 2.39
N GLU A 27 35.10 -6.92 3.12
CA GLU A 27 36.33 -6.13 3.19
C GLU A 27 37.12 -6.41 1.89
N GLU A 28 37.47 -5.37 1.14
CA GLU A 28 38.68 -5.40 0.32
C GLU A 28 39.32 -4.01 0.25
N GLN A 29 40.28 -3.85 1.17
CA GLN A 29 41.58 -3.18 1.06
C GLN A 29 41.75 -2.03 0.04
N PHE A 30 42.11 -0.85 0.57
CA PHE A 30 43.23 -0.09 0.00
C PHE A 30 44.10 0.56 1.08
N GLN A 31 45.41 0.47 0.85
CA GLN A 31 46.49 0.61 1.80
C GLN A 31 46.78 2.04 2.27
N THR A 32 47.42 2.06 3.43
CA THR A 32 48.01 3.17 4.18
C THR A 32 49.10 3.95 3.44
N GLY A 33 49.07 5.28 3.58
CA GLY A 33 50.25 6.09 3.92
C GLY A 33 51.02 6.75 2.78
N GLN A 34 50.82 8.05 2.60
CA GLN A 34 51.91 9.00 2.32
C GLN A 34 51.54 10.41 2.80
N ASP A 35 52.48 11.02 3.52
CA ASP A 35 52.42 12.27 4.26
C ASP A 35 52.99 13.41 3.40
N VAL A 36 52.21 14.46 3.10
CA VAL A 36 52.74 15.78 2.71
C VAL A 36 51.74 16.87 3.11
N SER A 37 52.18 17.72 4.03
CA SER A 37 51.61 19.03 4.37
C SER A 37 51.53 19.97 3.16
N GLU A 38 50.35 20.52 2.87
CA GLU A 38 50.23 21.87 2.31
C GLU A 38 48.79 22.40 2.45
N GLN A 39 48.71 23.70 2.70
CA GLN A 39 47.52 24.45 3.11
C GLN A 39 46.38 24.39 2.09
N THR A 40 45.17 24.09 2.56
CA THR A 40 44.01 24.92 2.26
C THR A 40 43.14 25.02 3.50
N ASP A 41 43.17 26.19 4.14
CA ASP A 41 42.14 26.64 5.07
C ASP A 41 40.78 26.60 4.34
N PHE A 42 40.07 25.48 4.41
CA PHE A 42 38.63 25.50 4.18
C PHE A 42 37.98 26.06 5.44
N ASN A 43 37.93 27.38 5.44
CA ASN A 43 37.21 28.21 6.38
C ASN A 43 35.73 27.81 6.39
N LEU A 44 35.35 26.90 7.28
CA LEU A 44 33.96 26.48 7.54
C LEU A 44 33.20 27.48 8.44
N SER A 45 33.63 28.75 8.48
CA SER A 45 32.99 29.80 9.30
C SER A 45 32.44 30.95 8.47
N ALA A 46 31.71 30.65 7.39
CA ALA A 46 30.61 31.50 7.00
C ALA A 46 29.34 30.89 7.60
N GLU A 47 29.04 31.26 8.85
CA GLU A 47 27.63 31.29 9.26
C GLU A 47 26.97 32.25 8.25
N ASN A 48 26.33 31.70 7.21
CA ASN A 48 25.41 32.47 6.38
C ASN A 48 24.33 32.94 7.34
N GLU A 49 24.48 34.16 7.88
CA GLU A 49 23.43 34.79 8.68
C GLU A 49 22.17 34.80 7.82
N THR A 50 21.19 33.97 8.19
CA THR A 50 19.89 33.90 7.54
C THR A 50 19.27 35.29 7.55
N LYS A 51 19.01 35.85 6.36
CA LYS A 51 18.50 37.21 6.24
C LYS A 51 16.98 37.19 6.18
N ILE A 52 16.33 37.87 7.11
CA ILE A 52 14.87 38.08 7.05
C ILE A 52 14.53 38.98 5.84
N VAL A 53 13.72 38.47 4.93
CA VAL A 53 13.28 39.18 3.71
C VAL A 53 11.86 39.72 3.83
N LYS A 54 11.02 39.10 4.67
CA LYS A 54 9.66 39.56 4.99
C LYS A 54 9.36 39.23 6.45
N GLU A 55 8.54 40.06 7.08
CA GLU A 55 8.05 39.83 8.43
C GLU A 55 6.69 40.50 8.62
N GLY A 56 5.99 40.13 9.69
CA GLY A 56 4.74 40.78 10.04
C GLY A 56 4.03 40.11 11.21
N VAL A 57 2.73 40.34 11.26
CA VAL A 57 1.83 39.79 12.27
C VAL A 57 0.63 39.09 11.60
N ILE A 58 0.05 38.12 12.30
CA ILE A 58 -1.17 37.42 11.92
C ILE A 58 -2.33 38.01 12.74
N GLY A 59 -3.44 38.38 12.09
CA GLY A 59 -4.66 38.90 12.74
C GLY A 59 -5.18 40.22 12.16
N LYS A 60 -6.39 40.63 12.55
CA LYS A 60 -7.01 41.93 12.20
C LYS A 60 -7.09 42.84 13.44
N GLY A 61 -6.73 44.11 13.31
CA GLY A 61 -6.96 45.13 14.35
C GLY A 61 -5.96 45.13 15.52
N ALA A 62 -6.26 45.90 16.57
CA ALA A 62 -5.46 46.11 17.77
C ALA A 62 -5.60 44.96 18.80
N ASP A 63 -5.64 43.71 18.33
CA ASP A 63 -5.66 42.53 19.21
C ASP A 63 -4.29 42.38 19.90
N PRO A 64 -4.21 42.39 21.24
CA PRO A 64 -2.95 42.21 21.96
C PRO A 64 -2.33 40.81 21.81
N ALA A 65 -3.00 39.84 21.17
CA ALA A 65 -2.52 38.47 20.98
C ALA A 65 -2.08 38.13 19.54
N GLN A 66 -1.60 39.08 18.75
CA GLN A 66 -1.07 38.82 17.41
C GLN A 66 0.16 37.90 17.42
N ALA A 67 0.16 36.90 16.53
CA ALA A 67 1.34 36.07 16.29
C ALA A 67 2.28 36.77 15.30
N LYS A 68 3.56 36.93 15.67
CA LYS A 68 4.59 37.40 14.75
C LYS A 68 4.97 36.30 13.77
N TRP A 69 5.42 36.67 12.58
CA TRP A 69 6.03 35.74 11.64
C TRP A 69 7.19 36.40 10.90
N THR A 70 8.17 35.59 10.53
CA THR A 70 9.30 36.00 9.68
C THR A 70 9.46 35.02 8.53
N LEU A 71 10.00 35.49 7.41
CA LEU A 71 10.40 34.69 6.26
C LEU A 71 11.83 35.11 5.90
N ASP A 72 12.72 34.13 5.82
CA ASP A 72 14.10 34.35 5.42
C ASP A 72 14.35 34.19 3.92
N ASP A 73 15.57 34.48 3.50
CA ASP A 73 16.07 34.36 2.14
C ASP A 73 16.21 32.92 1.63
N HIS A 74 16.06 31.92 2.49
CA HIS A 74 16.04 30.50 2.13
C HIS A 74 14.62 29.99 1.86
N GLY A 75 13.60 30.76 2.26
CA GLY A 75 12.19 30.40 2.13
C GLY A 75 11.63 29.74 3.39
N THR A 76 12.32 29.84 4.52
CA THR A 76 11.83 29.33 5.81
C THR A 76 10.99 30.40 6.50
N MET A 77 9.72 30.05 6.72
CA MET A 77 8.80 30.84 7.50
C MET A 77 8.74 30.33 8.93
N VAL A 78 8.88 31.24 9.89
CA VAL A 78 8.78 30.95 11.32
C VAL A 78 7.58 31.69 11.88
N ILE A 79 6.70 30.97 12.57
CA ILE A 79 5.49 31.52 13.18
C ILE A 79 5.64 31.51 14.70
N GLY A 80 5.50 32.68 15.30
CA GLY A 80 5.52 32.85 16.75
C GLY A 80 4.20 32.46 17.41
N SER A 81 4.20 32.50 18.74
CA SER A 81 2.98 32.30 19.52
C SER A 81 1.98 33.45 19.34
N GLY A 82 0.69 33.14 19.46
CA GLY A 82 -0.38 34.13 19.49
C GLY A 82 -1.75 33.46 19.50
N THR A 83 -2.79 34.27 19.52
CA THR A 83 -4.18 33.83 19.47
C THR A 83 -4.84 34.49 18.27
N ILE A 84 -5.33 33.68 17.34
CA ILE A 84 -5.87 34.15 16.06
C ILE A 84 -7.37 33.83 15.99
N GLU A 85 -8.16 34.88 15.83
CA GLU A 85 -9.56 34.77 15.42
C GLU A 85 -9.66 34.52 13.91
N ALA A 86 -10.69 33.77 13.52
CA ALA A 86 -10.96 33.25 12.17
C ALA A 86 -10.41 34.12 11.02
N LEU A 87 -9.59 33.50 10.16
CA LEU A 87 -9.08 34.10 8.93
C LEU A 87 -9.63 33.31 7.74
N ASN A 88 -10.00 34.02 6.67
CA ASN A 88 -10.21 33.35 5.39
C ASN A 88 -8.85 32.88 4.86
N GLN A 89 -8.84 31.89 3.97
CA GLN A 89 -7.60 31.36 3.38
C GLN A 89 -6.65 32.48 2.88
N LYS A 90 -7.15 33.41 2.06
CA LYS A 90 -6.36 34.54 1.52
C LYS A 90 -5.80 35.51 2.58
N ASP A 91 -6.32 35.49 3.81
CA ASP A 91 -5.93 36.41 4.86
C ASP A 91 -4.64 35.92 5.58
N TRP A 92 -4.25 34.64 5.42
CA TRP A 92 -2.99 34.12 5.96
C TRP A 92 -1.76 34.75 5.28
N PRO A 93 -0.68 35.08 6.01
CA PRO A 93 0.49 35.73 5.43
C PRO A 93 1.10 34.95 4.26
N TRP A 94 1.22 33.64 4.39
CA TRP A 94 1.78 32.76 3.35
C TRP A 94 0.85 32.55 2.15
N GLN A 95 -0.38 33.06 2.19
CA GLN A 95 -1.32 33.00 1.06
C GLN A 95 -1.27 34.28 0.20
N LYS A 96 -0.51 35.31 0.61
CA LYS A 96 -0.35 36.55 -0.16
C LYS A 96 0.50 36.32 -1.42
N ALA A 97 0.15 36.97 -2.51
CA ALA A 97 0.79 36.77 -3.82
C ALA A 97 2.30 37.03 -3.84
N ASP A 98 2.80 37.97 -3.02
CA ASP A 98 4.22 38.29 -2.91
C ASP A 98 5.00 37.42 -1.90
N ILE A 99 4.31 36.54 -1.17
CA ILE A 99 4.88 35.68 -0.12
C ILE A 99 4.75 34.20 -0.50
N LYS A 100 3.56 33.76 -0.92
CA LYS A 100 3.24 32.38 -1.32
C LYS A 100 4.33 31.68 -2.16
N PRO A 101 4.87 32.28 -3.24
CA PRO A 101 5.89 31.62 -4.05
C PRO A 101 7.27 31.52 -3.38
N LEU A 102 7.51 32.24 -2.28
CA LEU A 102 8.80 32.25 -1.59
C LEU A 102 8.87 31.19 -0.47
N VAL A 103 7.73 30.76 0.06
CA VAL A 103 7.67 29.84 1.21
C VAL A 103 7.97 28.42 0.77
N LYS A 104 9.00 27.84 1.39
CA LYS A 104 9.46 26.46 1.19
C LYS A 104 9.29 25.60 2.42
N THR A 105 9.47 26.18 3.61
CA THR A 105 9.20 25.51 4.87
C THR A 105 8.42 26.43 5.80
N ILE A 106 7.59 25.84 6.66
CA ILE A 106 6.91 26.55 7.75
C ILE A 106 7.19 25.81 9.05
N THR A 107 7.57 26.56 10.08
CA THR A 107 7.85 26.07 11.44
C THR A 107 7.24 27.01 12.47
N PHE A 108 7.13 26.53 13.72
CA PHE A 108 6.57 27.29 14.82
C PHE A 108 7.56 27.37 15.98
N GLU A 109 7.80 28.58 16.49
CA GLU A 109 8.61 28.82 17.70
C GLU A 109 7.77 28.83 18.98
N GLY A 110 6.45 28.81 18.85
CA GLY A 110 5.53 28.82 19.98
C GLY A 110 4.13 28.33 19.60
N LYS A 111 3.22 28.37 20.57
CA LYS A 111 1.84 27.93 20.35
C LYS A 111 1.01 29.00 19.65
N LEU A 112 0.50 28.67 18.46
CA LEU A 112 -0.52 29.43 17.75
C LEU A 112 -1.90 28.88 18.12
N THR A 113 -2.63 29.62 18.95
CA THR A 113 -4.00 29.28 19.36
C THR A 113 -5.00 29.76 18.33
N ILE A 114 -5.75 28.84 17.74
CA ILE A 114 -6.80 29.16 16.79
C ILE A 114 -8.15 29.14 17.53
N ILE A 115 -8.91 30.24 17.46
CA ILE A 115 -10.22 30.34 18.13
C ILE A 115 -11.34 29.74 17.27
N THR A 116 -11.18 29.72 15.95
CA THR A 116 -12.15 29.16 15.01
C THR A 116 -12.16 27.63 14.99
N ASP A 117 -13.29 27.07 14.57
CA ASP A 117 -13.51 25.66 14.28
C ASP A 117 -13.17 25.28 12.82
N ILE A 118 -12.78 26.23 11.97
CA ILE A 118 -12.53 26.03 10.54
C ILE A 118 -11.09 26.42 10.18
N LEU A 119 -10.31 25.46 9.67
CA LEU A 119 -8.96 25.64 9.14
C LEU A 119 -8.83 25.17 7.68
N SER A 120 -9.95 25.08 6.97
CA SER A 120 -9.98 24.62 5.59
C SER A 120 -9.00 25.41 4.71
N GLY A 121 -8.18 24.70 3.93
CA GLY A 121 -7.23 25.28 3.01
C GLY A 121 -6.09 26.11 3.62
N MET A 122 -5.89 26.13 4.95
CA MET A 122 -4.93 27.02 5.62
C MET A 122 -3.54 26.99 4.98
N PHE A 123 -3.00 25.80 4.68
CA PHE A 123 -1.70 25.59 4.06
C PHE A 123 -1.80 25.00 2.64
N ALA A 124 -2.92 25.25 1.94
CA ALA A 124 -3.12 24.73 0.59
C ALA A 124 -2.52 25.63 -0.49
N GLU A 125 -2.30 25.05 -1.67
CA GLU A 125 -1.86 25.75 -2.89
C GLU A 125 -0.56 26.53 -2.72
N MET A 126 0.42 25.93 -2.04
CA MET A 126 1.74 26.48 -1.78
C MET A 126 2.75 25.85 -2.76
N PRO A 127 3.12 26.54 -3.86
CA PRO A 127 3.80 25.93 -5.01
C PRO A 127 5.21 25.41 -4.71
N ASN A 128 5.86 25.95 -3.68
CA ASN A 128 7.23 25.60 -3.31
C ASN A 128 7.37 25.01 -1.89
N LEU A 129 6.26 24.84 -1.15
CA LEU A 129 6.26 24.28 0.19
C LEU A 129 6.61 22.79 0.10
N TYR A 130 7.78 22.41 0.62
CA TYR A 130 8.23 21.02 0.62
C TYR A 130 8.19 20.36 2.00
N TYR A 131 8.18 21.15 3.08
CA TYR A 131 8.08 20.64 4.44
C TYR A 131 7.28 21.57 5.33
N LEU A 132 6.46 21.01 6.20
CA LEU A 132 5.63 21.76 7.13
C LEU A 132 5.66 21.11 8.51
N ASP A 133 6.02 21.88 9.53
CA ASP A 133 5.87 21.49 10.92
C ASP A 133 4.63 22.18 11.50
N VAL A 134 3.64 21.41 11.96
CA VAL A 134 2.41 21.94 12.58
C VAL A 134 2.36 21.72 14.10
N THR A 135 3.46 21.32 14.73
CA THR A 135 3.50 21.04 16.18
C THR A 135 3.20 22.26 17.03
N GLY A 136 3.38 23.48 16.51
CA GLY A 136 3.00 24.72 17.19
C GLY A 136 1.52 25.09 17.08
N LEU A 137 0.72 24.37 16.30
CA LEU A 137 -0.68 24.73 16.03
C LEU A 137 -1.64 24.08 17.03
N ASP A 138 -2.35 24.88 17.84
CA ASP A 138 -3.42 24.36 18.71
C ASP A 138 -4.72 24.21 17.93
N THR A 139 -5.03 22.97 17.57
CA THR A 139 -6.21 22.60 16.78
C THR A 139 -7.34 22.01 17.62
N LYS A 140 -7.30 22.11 18.97
CA LYS A 140 -8.24 21.40 19.86
C LYS A 140 -9.71 21.73 19.62
N LYS A 141 -10.02 22.89 19.05
CA LYS A 141 -11.40 23.34 18.75
C LYS A 141 -11.81 23.11 17.29
N VAL A 142 -10.86 22.73 16.44
CA VAL A 142 -11.06 22.67 15.00
C VAL A 142 -11.92 21.46 14.65
N MET A 143 -12.97 21.70 13.88
CA MET A 143 -13.88 20.69 13.36
C MET A 143 -13.71 20.48 11.84
N ASN A 144 -13.27 21.50 11.11
CA ASN A 144 -13.11 21.45 9.65
C ASN A 144 -11.64 21.64 9.26
N PHE A 145 -11.04 20.57 8.73
CA PHE A 145 -9.68 20.49 8.19
C PHE A 145 -9.67 20.32 6.67
N GLU A 146 -10.81 20.52 6.00
CA GLU A 146 -10.98 20.24 4.58
C GLU A 146 -9.91 20.93 3.73
N GLY A 147 -9.17 20.14 2.95
CA GLY A 147 -8.12 20.65 2.07
C GLY A 147 -7.00 21.38 2.78
N MET A 148 -6.81 21.25 4.10
CA MET A 148 -5.85 22.07 4.86
C MET A 148 -4.43 22.04 4.28
N PHE A 149 -4.01 20.92 3.68
CA PHE A 149 -2.70 20.74 3.07
C PHE A 149 -2.77 20.42 1.56
N ALA A 150 -3.90 20.66 0.90
CA ALA A 150 -4.11 20.27 -0.49
C ALA A 150 -3.30 21.10 -1.50
N ASN A 151 -3.10 20.57 -2.70
CA ASN A 151 -2.51 21.24 -3.85
C ASN A 151 -1.09 21.77 -3.60
N ASN A 152 -0.28 21.00 -2.88
CA ASN A 152 1.11 21.34 -2.60
C ASN A 152 2.06 20.44 -3.42
N PRO A 153 2.43 20.85 -4.65
CA PRO A 153 3.15 19.97 -5.59
C PRO A 153 4.56 19.59 -5.15
N GLN A 154 5.13 20.30 -4.16
CA GLN A 154 6.46 20.05 -3.65
C GLN A 154 6.48 19.38 -2.27
N LEU A 155 5.32 19.19 -1.64
CA LEU A 155 5.22 18.71 -0.25
C LEU A 155 5.71 17.27 -0.14
N LEU A 156 6.77 17.07 0.63
CA LEU A 156 7.36 15.75 0.90
C LEU A 156 6.82 15.14 2.20
N GLY A 157 6.57 15.97 3.20
CA GLY A 157 6.13 15.49 4.50
C GLY A 157 5.68 16.59 5.44
N ILE A 158 4.94 16.18 6.46
CA ILE A 158 4.41 17.05 7.51
C ILE A 158 4.78 16.47 8.87
N ASN A 159 5.28 17.31 9.76
CA ASN A 159 5.47 16.94 11.15
C ASN A 159 4.21 17.28 11.96
N LEU A 160 3.48 16.24 12.36
CA LEU A 160 2.28 16.33 13.21
C LEU A 160 2.61 16.26 14.71
N GLY A 161 3.88 15.99 15.06
CA GLY A 161 4.33 15.78 16.43
C GLY A 161 4.26 14.33 16.88
N ASN A 162 4.10 14.12 18.19
CA ASN A 162 3.99 12.82 18.84
C ASN A 162 2.77 12.83 19.77
N LEU A 163 1.98 11.75 19.82
CA LEU A 163 0.83 11.61 20.72
C LEU A 163 1.16 11.87 22.21
N SER A 164 2.42 11.73 22.59
CA SER A 164 2.91 11.98 23.96
C SER A 164 3.20 13.46 24.24
N ASP A 165 3.31 14.31 23.21
CA ASP A 165 3.50 15.75 23.38
C ASP A 165 2.16 16.39 23.78
N PRO A 166 2.03 17.05 24.95
CA PRO A 166 0.78 17.72 25.35
C PRO A 166 0.31 18.81 24.38
N GLY A 167 1.16 19.23 23.44
CA GLY A 167 0.87 20.18 22.39
C GLY A 167 0.72 19.60 20.97
N TYR A 168 0.68 18.29 20.79
CA TYR A 168 0.57 17.67 19.46
C TYR A 168 -0.61 18.18 18.62
N PHE A 169 -0.55 17.98 17.30
CA PHE A 169 -1.64 18.30 16.39
C PHE A 169 -2.85 17.40 16.65
N ARG A 170 -3.98 17.98 17.06
CA ARG A 170 -5.18 17.24 17.49
C ARG A 170 -6.26 17.23 16.42
N THR A 171 -6.90 16.08 16.22
CA THR A 171 -8.10 15.95 15.38
C THR A 171 -9.29 15.34 16.12
N ASP A 172 -9.27 15.33 17.47
CA ASP A 172 -10.32 14.72 18.30
C ASP A 172 -11.73 15.28 18.05
N ASN A 173 -11.84 16.50 17.52
CA ASN A 173 -13.09 17.16 17.18
C ASN A 173 -13.35 17.25 15.67
N ALA A 174 -12.48 16.68 14.84
CA ALA A 174 -12.58 16.73 13.40
C ALA A 174 -13.87 16.05 12.91
N LYS A 175 -14.61 16.76 12.07
CA LYS A 175 -15.81 16.29 11.35
C LYS A 175 -15.54 16.19 9.86
N TYR A 176 -14.82 17.16 9.30
CA TYR A 176 -14.53 17.26 7.88
C TYR A 176 -13.03 17.21 7.66
N MET A 177 -12.55 16.15 7.02
CA MET A 177 -11.15 15.94 6.62
C MET A 177 -11.05 15.60 5.13
N GLY A 178 -12.08 15.96 4.36
CA GLY A 178 -12.07 15.79 2.92
C GLY A 178 -10.92 16.55 2.27
N SER A 179 -10.36 15.99 1.20
CA SER A 179 -9.27 16.58 0.41
C SER A 179 -8.01 16.93 1.21
N LEU A 180 -7.82 16.41 2.43
CA LEU A 180 -6.80 16.90 3.38
C LEU A 180 -5.41 17.04 2.75
N PHE A 181 -5.00 16.06 1.96
CA PHE A 181 -3.74 16.01 1.22
C PHE A 181 -3.91 15.95 -0.29
N ALA A 182 -5.10 16.23 -0.82
CA ALA A 182 -5.38 16.10 -2.25
C ALA A 182 -4.34 16.86 -3.10
N TYR A 183 -3.91 16.28 -4.21
CA TYR A 183 -2.94 16.80 -5.17
C TYR A 183 -1.61 17.21 -4.53
N CYS A 184 -1.07 16.33 -3.66
CA CYS A 184 0.30 16.39 -3.15
C CYS A 184 1.14 15.26 -3.77
N PRO A 185 1.51 15.34 -5.06
CA PRO A 185 2.13 14.24 -5.81
C PRO A 185 3.54 13.86 -5.36
N ARG A 186 4.15 14.60 -4.42
CA ARG A 186 5.45 14.26 -3.82
C ARG A 186 5.33 13.77 -2.38
N LEU A 187 4.13 13.75 -1.81
CA LEU A 187 3.90 13.32 -0.45
C LEU A 187 4.26 11.84 -0.34
N ASP A 188 5.22 11.54 0.53
CA ASP A 188 5.51 10.16 0.91
C ASP A 188 4.44 9.64 1.88
N SER A 189 4.33 8.32 2.06
CA SER A 189 3.30 7.65 2.86
C SER A 189 3.04 8.38 4.20
N PRO A 190 1.88 9.05 4.37
CA PRO A 190 1.60 9.82 5.57
C PRO A 190 1.35 8.90 6.76
N TYR A 191 1.95 9.20 7.91
CA TYR A 191 1.76 8.39 9.11
C TYR A 191 0.42 8.72 9.78
N LEU A 192 -0.58 7.87 9.54
CA LEU A 192 -1.98 8.14 9.91
C LEU A 192 -2.30 7.95 11.40
N ALA A 193 -1.44 7.31 12.17
CA ALA A 193 -1.71 7.02 13.59
C ALA A 193 -1.83 8.28 14.48
N TYR A 194 -1.39 9.45 13.99
CA TYR A 194 -1.58 10.73 14.68
C TYR A 194 -2.96 11.37 14.46
N PHE A 195 -3.76 10.85 13.52
CA PHE A 195 -5.12 11.33 13.29
C PHE A 195 -6.13 10.53 14.11
N ASN A 196 -6.81 11.21 15.03
CA ASN A 196 -8.06 10.71 15.58
C ASN A 196 -9.19 10.99 14.59
N THR A 197 -9.76 9.95 13.98
CA THR A 197 -10.87 10.06 13.00
C THR A 197 -12.22 9.61 13.54
N SER A 198 -12.32 9.30 14.84
CA SER A 198 -13.53 8.72 15.46
C SER A 198 -14.80 9.56 15.35
N ARG A 199 -14.69 10.85 14.97
CA ARG A 199 -15.80 11.78 14.77
C ARG A 199 -15.95 12.28 13.34
N VAL A 200 -15.08 11.83 12.43
CA VAL A 200 -15.07 12.28 11.05
C VAL A 200 -16.32 11.76 10.34
N VAL A 201 -17.02 12.66 9.64
CA VAL A 201 -18.20 12.33 8.84
C VAL A 201 -17.91 12.40 7.33
N ASP A 202 -16.89 13.15 6.91
CA ASP A 202 -16.45 13.27 5.52
C ASP A 202 -14.92 13.23 5.43
N MET A 203 -14.39 12.27 4.67
CA MET A 203 -12.97 12.16 4.31
C MET A 203 -12.80 11.90 2.80
N SER A 204 -13.75 12.38 1.99
CA SER A 204 -13.68 12.26 0.53
C SER A 204 -12.41 12.90 -0.01
N SER A 205 -11.79 12.31 -1.03
CA SER A 205 -10.60 12.83 -1.72
C SER A 205 -9.36 13.01 -0.84
N MET A 206 -9.29 12.38 0.34
CA MET A 206 -8.23 12.67 1.33
C MET A 206 -6.81 12.60 0.75
N PHE A 207 -6.54 11.65 -0.13
CA PHE A 207 -5.26 11.46 -0.82
C PHE A 207 -5.37 11.51 -2.35
N GLU A 208 -6.47 12.06 -2.90
CA GLU A 208 -6.65 12.16 -4.36
C GLU A 208 -5.42 12.81 -5.01
N GLY A 209 -4.83 12.24 -6.06
CA GLY A 209 -3.67 12.79 -6.76
C GLY A 209 -2.33 12.71 -6.00
N CYS A 210 -2.24 11.96 -4.91
CA CYS A 210 -0.99 11.71 -4.19
C CYS A 210 -0.17 10.61 -4.87
N SER A 211 0.28 10.87 -6.10
CA SER A 211 0.87 9.87 -6.99
C SER A 211 2.21 9.27 -6.54
N ASN A 212 2.85 9.77 -5.48
CA ASN A 212 4.09 9.17 -4.93
C ASN A 212 3.83 8.17 -3.79
N ILE A 213 2.59 8.06 -3.29
CA ILE A 213 2.25 7.06 -2.26
C ILE A 213 2.25 5.67 -2.90
N THR A 214 3.15 4.78 -2.44
CA THR A 214 3.21 3.38 -2.89
C THR A 214 2.38 2.44 -2.03
N THR A 215 2.30 2.74 -0.73
CA THR A 215 1.58 1.96 0.29
C THR A 215 1.07 2.93 1.35
N VAL A 216 -0.04 2.61 2.02
CA VAL A 216 -0.52 3.42 3.15
C VAL A 216 -1.25 2.53 4.14
N ASP A 217 -0.86 2.60 5.41
CA ASP A 217 -1.53 1.88 6.49
C ASP A 217 -2.78 2.65 6.94
N VAL A 218 -3.92 2.29 6.35
CA VAL A 218 -5.23 2.84 6.70
C VAL A 218 -5.82 2.23 7.97
N SER A 219 -5.18 1.24 8.59
CA SER A 219 -5.75 0.50 9.72
C SER A 219 -5.95 1.33 10.99
N TYR A 220 -5.37 2.53 11.05
CA TYR A 220 -5.56 3.52 12.10
C TYR A 220 -6.82 4.39 11.93
N LEU A 221 -7.47 4.34 10.77
CA LEU A 221 -8.66 5.14 10.50
C LEU A 221 -9.90 4.49 11.13
N ASP A 222 -10.48 5.17 12.11
CA ASP A 222 -11.84 4.89 12.58
C ASP A 222 -12.84 5.49 11.59
N THR A 223 -13.59 4.62 10.89
CA THR A 223 -14.62 5.00 9.91
C THR A 223 -16.05 4.80 10.42
N SER A 224 -16.24 4.50 11.71
CA SER A 224 -17.56 4.17 12.29
C SER A 224 -18.62 5.27 12.13
N HIS A 225 -18.19 6.54 12.03
CA HIS A 225 -19.05 7.71 11.86
C HIS A 225 -19.04 8.29 10.45
N VAL A 226 -18.16 7.79 9.58
CA VAL A 226 -17.93 8.34 8.25
C VAL A 226 -19.15 8.07 7.38
N LYS A 227 -19.57 9.10 6.64
CA LYS A 227 -20.68 9.05 5.69
C LYS A 227 -20.21 9.17 4.25
N LYS A 228 -19.05 9.79 4.00
CA LYS A 228 -18.51 9.98 2.65
C LYS A 228 -17.01 9.69 2.59
N MET A 229 -16.60 8.86 1.64
CA MET A 229 -15.21 8.48 1.32
C MET A 229 -14.97 8.40 -0.20
N ASN A 230 -15.63 9.27 -0.98
CA ASN A 230 -15.45 9.27 -2.44
C ASN A 230 -14.01 9.61 -2.80
N ASN A 231 -13.46 9.07 -3.89
CA ASN A 231 -12.16 9.45 -4.46
C ASN A 231 -10.96 9.39 -3.49
N ILE A 232 -11.05 8.65 -2.37
CA ILE A 232 -10.05 8.78 -1.29
C ILE A 232 -8.61 8.55 -1.76
N PHE A 233 -8.40 7.68 -2.76
CA PHE A 233 -7.11 7.39 -3.38
C PHE A 233 -7.08 7.64 -4.89
N SER A 234 -8.09 8.28 -5.50
CA SER A 234 -8.11 8.48 -6.96
C SER A 234 -6.87 9.22 -7.46
N TYR A 235 -6.32 8.80 -8.61
CA TYR A 235 -5.08 9.32 -9.21
C TYR A 235 -3.83 9.11 -8.33
N CYS A 236 -3.80 8.05 -7.53
CA CYS A 236 -2.61 7.61 -6.80
C CYS A 236 -1.81 6.60 -7.65
N ASP A 237 -1.25 7.07 -8.77
CA ASP A 237 -0.68 6.23 -9.82
C ASP A 237 0.36 5.20 -9.36
N ASN A 238 1.13 5.44 -8.29
CA ASN A 238 2.16 4.50 -7.80
C ASN A 238 1.69 3.59 -6.65
N LEU A 239 0.43 3.69 -6.22
CA LEU A 239 -0.11 2.89 -5.12
C LEU A 239 -0.22 1.43 -5.56
N THR A 240 0.46 0.51 -4.87
CA THR A 240 0.51 -0.92 -5.27
C THR A 240 -0.34 -1.82 -4.39
N GLU A 241 -0.49 -1.47 -3.11
CA GLU A 241 -1.22 -2.27 -2.13
C GLU A 241 -2.06 -1.42 -1.16
N LEU A 242 -3.23 -1.94 -0.78
CA LEU A 242 -4.11 -1.34 0.23
C LEU A 242 -4.81 -2.39 1.09
N ASP A 243 -4.70 -2.29 2.41
CA ASP A 243 -5.41 -3.16 3.34
C ASP A 243 -6.57 -2.43 4.03
N PHE A 244 -7.80 -2.64 3.55
CA PHE A 244 -9.05 -2.19 4.16
C PHE A 244 -9.68 -3.22 5.12
N SER A 245 -8.97 -4.28 5.51
CA SER A 245 -9.52 -5.34 6.37
C SER A 245 -10.09 -4.83 7.70
N LYS A 246 -9.56 -3.71 8.22
CA LYS A 246 -10.02 -3.10 9.47
C LYS A 246 -10.98 -1.92 9.29
N ILE A 247 -11.31 -1.57 8.05
CA ILE A 247 -12.15 -0.42 7.76
C ILE A 247 -13.63 -0.82 7.75
N ASP A 248 -14.44 -0.08 8.50
CA ASP A 248 -15.89 -0.25 8.54
C ASP A 248 -16.52 0.59 7.42
N MET A 249 -16.95 -0.04 6.33
CA MET A 249 -17.62 0.64 5.22
C MET A 249 -19.14 0.44 5.23
N SER A 250 -19.70 -0.17 6.28
CA SER A 250 -21.11 -0.57 6.35
C SER A 250 -22.08 0.61 6.17
N ASN A 251 -21.67 1.82 6.56
CA ASN A 251 -22.49 3.03 6.57
C ASN A 251 -21.89 4.18 5.73
N VAL A 252 -20.94 3.86 4.85
CA VAL A 252 -20.19 4.83 4.05
C VAL A 252 -20.76 4.90 2.63
N PHE A 253 -20.91 6.11 2.10
CA PHE A 253 -21.05 6.35 0.66
C PHE A 253 -19.67 6.58 0.05
N TYR A 254 -19.33 5.78 -0.96
CA TYR A 254 -18.08 5.91 -1.71
C TYR A 254 -18.35 5.72 -3.21
N SER A 255 -17.58 6.42 -4.02
CA SER A 255 -17.54 6.30 -5.47
C SER A 255 -16.12 6.61 -5.93
N SER A 256 -15.68 6.02 -7.05
CA SER A 256 -14.44 6.41 -7.72
C SER A 256 -13.20 6.38 -6.80
N MET A 257 -13.21 5.51 -5.78
CA MET A 257 -12.19 5.52 -4.71
C MET A 257 -10.76 5.35 -5.24
N PHE A 258 -10.61 4.58 -6.32
CA PHE A 258 -9.32 4.20 -6.90
C PHE A 258 -9.18 4.63 -8.37
N LYS A 259 -10.02 5.56 -8.82
CA LYS A 259 -10.05 6.00 -10.22
C LYS A 259 -8.65 6.38 -10.69
N ASP A 260 -8.25 5.83 -11.83
CA ASP A 260 -6.95 6.04 -12.48
C ASP A 260 -5.73 5.59 -11.64
N ASP A 261 -5.90 4.68 -10.67
CA ASP A 261 -4.80 4.08 -9.88
C ASP A 261 -4.12 2.91 -10.62
N GLY A 262 -3.44 3.21 -11.73
CA GLY A 262 -2.95 2.20 -12.69
C GLY A 262 -1.96 1.15 -12.15
N ASN A 263 -1.28 1.40 -11.02
CA ASN A 263 -0.36 0.42 -10.40
C ASN A 263 -0.94 -0.35 -9.22
N LEU A 264 -2.21 -0.13 -8.84
CA LEU A 264 -2.82 -0.89 -7.77
C LEU A 264 -2.90 -2.35 -8.20
N ARG A 265 -2.33 -3.27 -7.39
CA ARG A 265 -2.35 -4.71 -7.68
C ARG A 265 -3.07 -5.47 -6.59
N THR A 266 -2.92 -5.04 -5.33
CA THR A 266 -3.48 -5.78 -4.20
C THR A 266 -4.36 -4.88 -3.36
N TYR A 267 -5.56 -5.36 -3.06
CA TYR A 267 -6.36 -4.80 -1.99
C TYR A 267 -7.03 -5.89 -1.17
N LYS A 268 -7.16 -5.62 0.13
CA LYS A 268 -7.81 -6.52 1.08
C LYS A 268 -9.02 -5.85 1.69
N PHE A 269 -10.19 -6.48 1.61
CA PHE A 269 -11.42 -5.94 2.22
C PHE A 269 -11.81 -6.72 3.47
N GLY A 270 -12.30 -6.00 4.47
CA GLY A 270 -12.77 -6.58 5.73
C GLY A 270 -14.24 -6.99 5.69
N PRO A 271 -14.70 -7.76 6.70
CA PRO A 271 -16.08 -8.26 6.77
C PRO A 271 -17.15 -7.16 6.83
N LYS A 272 -16.75 -5.94 7.21
CA LYS A 272 -17.61 -4.75 7.26
C LYS A 272 -17.54 -3.88 6.00
N SER A 273 -16.98 -4.39 4.92
CA SER A 273 -16.97 -3.70 3.64
C SER A 273 -18.36 -3.78 3.00
N LYS A 274 -18.91 -2.65 2.52
CA LYS A 274 -20.18 -2.66 1.77
C LYS A 274 -19.94 -3.34 0.43
N GLY A 275 -20.87 -4.20 -0.01
CA GLY A 275 -20.72 -5.05 -1.20
C GLY A 275 -20.60 -4.36 -2.57
N ASP A 276 -20.54 -3.02 -2.59
CA ASP A 276 -20.40 -2.20 -3.81
C ASP A 276 -18.94 -1.84 -4.13
N VAL A 277 -17.97 -2.58 -3.58
CA VAL A 277 -16.55 -2.48 -3.95
C VAL A 277 -16.38 -2.52 -5.49
N ILE A 278 -17.26 -3.28 -6.16
CA ILE A 278 -17.27 -3.50 -7.62
C ILE A 278 -17.39 -2.20 -8.44
N HIS A 279 -18.02 -1.13 -7.93
CA HIS A 279 -18.13 0.14 -8.68
C HIS A 279 -16.93 1.09 -8.49
N ALA A 280 -16.09 0.89 -7.46
CA ALA A 280 -14.81 1.60 -7.36
C ALA A 280 -13.77 1.08 -8.38
N LEU A 281 -14.08 -0.03 -9.06
CA LEU A 281 -13.23 -0.75 -10.02
C LEU A 281 -13.59 -0.49 -11.48
N ASP A 282 -14.68 0.23 -11.77
CA ASP A 282 -15.04 0.65 -13.14
C ASP A 282 -14.10 1.73 -13.71
N GLU A 283 -13.25 2.33 -12.87
CA GLU A 283 -12.32 3.41 -13.24
C GLU A 283 -10.84 3.07 -12.98
N VAL A 284 -10.51 1.85 -12.54
CA VAL A 284 -9.12 1.39 -12.41
C VAL A 284 -8.77 0.52 -13.60
N ASP A 285 -7.68 0.91 -14.26
CA ASP A 285 -7.00 0.27 -15.38
C ASP A 285 -7.11 -1.29 -15.41
N PRO A 286 -7.34 -1.92 -16.57
CA PRO A 286 -7.44 -3.38 -16.79
C PRO A 286 -6.30 -4.30 -16.30
N TYR A 287 -5.33 -3.83 -15.50
CA TYR A 287 -4.17 -4.60 -15.00
C TYR A 287 -4.23 -5.02 -13.52
N CYS A 288 -5.34 -4.78 -12.81
CA CYS A 288 -5.51 -5.20 -11.42
C CYS A 288 -5.69 -6.72 -11.29
N THR A 289 -4.60 -7.44 -10.97
CA THR A 289 -4.59 -8.87 -10.66
C THR A 289 -4.52 -9.07 -9.14
N TYR A 290 -5.46 -9.84 -8.56
CA TYR A 290 -5.56 -10.39 -7.19
C TYR A 290 -6.57 -9.73 -6.21
N TRP A 291 -7.48 -10.56 -5.70
CA TRP A 291 -8.59 -10.22 -4.79
C TRP A 291 -8.50 -11.04 -3.50
N LEU A 292 -8.60 -10.40 -2.34
CA LEU A 292 -8.76 -11.07 -1.04
C LEU A 292 -9.94 -10.45 -0.27
N LEU A 293 -11.05 -11.19 -0.17
CA LEU A 293 -12.12 -10.91 0.78
C LEU A 293 -11.85 -11.77 2.03
N ASP A 294 -11.78 -11.15 3.21
CA ASP A 294 -11.91 -11.91 4.44
C ASP A 294 -13.42 -12.19 4.62
N GLY A 295 -13.84 -13.39 4.21
CA GLY A 295 -15.24 -13.79 4.20
C GLY A 295 -15.89 -13.73 5.57
N GLU A 296 -16.88 -12.82 5.72
CA GLU A 296 -18.10 -12.94 6.55
C GLU A 296 -19.07 -11.78 6.20
N GLY A 297 -19.45 -11.62 4.92
CA GLY A 297 -20.39 -10.58 4.44
C GLY A 297 -21.75 -11.15 3.99
N PRO A 298 -22.89 -10.46 4.20
CA PRO A 298 -24.23 -11.08 4.18
C PRO A 298 -24.94 -11.13 2.80
N TYR A 299 -24.26 -10.98 1.67
CA TYR A 299 -24.94 -10.84 0.37
C TYR A 299 -24.61 -11.95 -0.65
N PRO A 300 -25.63 -12.58 -1.28
CA PRO A 300 -25.45 -13.60 -2.31
C PRO A 300 -25.03 -13.01 -3.68
N VAL A 301 -24.24 -13.81 -4.39
CA VAL A 301 -23.49 -13.64 -5.66
C VAL A 301 -24.29 -13.14 -6.89
N GLN A 302 -25.57 -12.77 -6.76
CA GLN A 302 -26.46 -12.57 -7.92
C GLN A 302 -26.35 -11.21 -8.64
N TYR A 303 -25.69 -10.20 -8.08
CA TYR A 303 -25.61 -8.85 -8.68
C TYR A 303 -24.44 -8.64 -9.67
N VAL A 304 -23.58 -9.64 -9.85
CA VAL A 304 -22.37 -9.54 -10.69
C VAL A 304 -22.67 -9.75 -12.20
N SER A 305 -23.85 -10.27 -12.57
CA SER A 305 -24.09 -10.78 -13.94
C SER A 305 -24.31 -9.70 -15.01
N TYR A 306 -24.89 -8.55 -14.68
CA TYR A 306 -25.30 -7.56 -15.69
C TYR A 306 -24.10 -6.84 -16.35
N TYR A 307 -23.01 -6.64 -15.61
CA TYR A 307 -21.83 -5.94 -16.11
C TYR A 307 -20.77 -6.89 -16.67
N ALA A 308 -20.74 -8.15 -16.25
CA ALA A 308 -19.85 -9.18 -16.81
C ALA A 308 -20.04 -9.40 -18.33
N ASP A 309 -21.27 -9.27 -18.83
CA ASP A 309 -21.57 -9.46 -20.26
C ASP A 309 -21.11 -8.29 -21.15
N LYS A 310 -21.04 -7.07 -20.60
CA LYS A 310 -20.49 -5.90 -21.30
C LYS A 310 -18.96 -6.00 -21.40
N TRP A 311 -18.30 -6.47 -20.34
CA TRP A 311 -16.84 -6.63 -20.28
C TRP A 311 -16.33 -7.80 -21.15
N LYS A 312 -17.10 -8.90 -21.26
CA LYS A 312 -16.85 -10.01 -22.20
C LYS A 312 -16.74 -9.58 -23.67
N LYS A 313 -17.44 -8.51 -24.04
CA LYS A 313 -17.57 -8.06 -25.42
C LYS A 313 -16.37 -7.22 -25.88
N ASP A 314 -15.80 -6.41 -25.00
CA ASP A 314 -14.84 -5.39 -25.40
C ASP A 314 -13.37 -5.80 -25.15
N TYR A 315 -13.06 -6.68 -24.18
CA TYR A 315 -11.65 -6.87 -23.75
C TYR A 315 -11.19 -8.31 -23.41
N GLY A 316 -12.04 -9.33 -23.54
CA GLY A 316 -11.64 -10.70 -23.17
C GLY A 316 -11.64 -10.97 -21.66
N THR A 317 -11.28 -12.19 -21.27
CA THR A 317 -11.61 -12.81 -19.97
C THR A 317 -10.79 -12.23 -18.79
N VAL A 318 -11.47 -11.76 -17.74
CA VAL A 318 -10.87 -11.37 -16.44
C VAL A 318 -10.61 -12.64 -15.61
N THR A 319 -9.34 -12.94 -15.33
CA THR A 319 -8.93 -14.06 -14.45
C THR A 319 -9.06 -13.66 -12.99
N ARG A 320 -10.11 -14.18 -12.34
CA ARG A 320 -10.31 -14.12 -10.89
C ARG A 320 -9.42 -15.17 -10.24
N VAL A 321 -8.49 -14.78 -9.36
CA VAL A 321 -7.76 -15.72 -8.50
C VAL A 321 -8.45 -15.72 -7.14
N TRP A 322 -8.92 -16.89 -6.75
CA TRP A 322 -9.93 -17.11 -5.72
C TRP A 322 -9.30 -17.65 -4.45
N TYR A 323 -9.16 -16.80 -3.43
CA TYR A 323 -8.87 -17.26 -2.06
C TYR A 323 -10.16 -17.67 -1.30
N ASP A 324 -11.34 -17.29 -1.80
CA ASP A 324 -12.64 -17.49 -1.12
C ASP A 324 -13.26 -18.89 -1.27
N SER A 325 -12.81 -19.68 -2.25
CA SER A 325 -13.31 -21.05 -2.43
C SER A 325 -12.80 -22.00 -1.34
N LEU A 326 -11.76 -21.60 -0.63
CA LEU A 326 -11.10 -22.46 0.33
C LEU A 326 -11.56 -22.17 1.78
N ASN A 327 -11.77 -20.91 2.15
CA ASN A 327 -12.17 -20.56 3.53
C ASN A 327 -13.69 -20.58 3.80
N SER A 328 -14.54 -20.71 2.77
CA SER A 328 -15.99 -20.88 2.92
C SER A 328 -16.50 -22.29 2.58
N ALA A 329 -15.63 -23.14 2.05
CA ALA A 329 -15.88 -24.54 1.88
C ALA A 329 -15.99 -25.18 3.28
N ASN A 330 -17.04 -25.98 3.50
CA ASN A 330 -17.12 -26.86 4.66
C ASN A 330 -15.73 -27.52 4.82
N PRO A 331 -15.09 -27.51 6.01
CA PRO A 331 -13.80 -28.15 6.21
C PRO A 331 -13.76 -29.62 5.75
N ASN A 332 -14.95 -30.24 5.63
CA ASN A 332 -15.14 -31.60 5.13
C ASN A 332 -15.48 -31.70 3.63
N SER A 333 -15.47 -30.61 2.86
CA SER A 333 -15.76 -30.63 1.43
C SER A 333 -14.48 -30.80 0.61
N LEU A 334 -14.55 -31.71 -0.36
CA LEU A 334 -13.48 -32.02 -1.28
C LEU A 334 -13.75 -31.31 -2.61
N LEU A 335 -12.79 -30.50 -3.05
CA LEU A 335 -12.83 -29.80 -4.34
C LEU A 335 -12.06 -30.62 -5.38
N SER A 336 -12.58 -30.67 -6.61
CA SER A 336 -11.92 -31.38 -7.71
C SER A 336 -10.87 -30.48 -8.35
N LEU A 337 -9.61 -30.91 -8.35
CA LEU A 337 -8.52 -30.19 -9.01
C LEU A 337 -8.40 -30.65 -10.46
N HIS A 338 -8.75 -29.77 -11.40
CA HIS A 338 -8.67 -30.02 -12.83
C HIS A 338 -7.23 -29.97 -13.34
N ARG A 339 -6.85 -30.95 -14.15
CA ARG A 339 -5.57 -31.02 -14.87
C ARG A 339 -5.76 -30.58 -16.32
N LEU A 340 -4.91 -29.66 -16.77
CA LEU A 340 -4.85 -29.22 -18.15
C LEU A 340 -3.45 -29.40 -18.70
N TYR A 341 -3.35 -29.80 -19.96
CA TYR A 341 -2.09 -29.94 -20.69
C TYR A 341 -1.99 -28.91 -21.81
N ASN A 342 -0.87 -28.19 -21.87
CA ASN A 342 -0.56 -27.29 -22.96
C ASN A 342 0.21 -28.05 -24.07
N PRO A 343 -0.39 -28.30 -25.25
CA PRO A 343 0.28 -29.03 -26.32
C PRO A 343 1.46 -28.27 -26.95
N ASN A 344 1.57 -26.96 -26.71
CA ASN A 344 2.64 -26.12 -27.28
C ASN A 344 3.88 -26.10 -26.39
N SER A 345 3.72 -26.02 -25.07
CA SER A 345 4.83 -25.98 -24.10
C SER A 345 5.14 -27.33 -23.48
N GLY A 346 4.20 -28.28 -23.48
CA GLY A 346 4.31 -29.54 -22.76
C GLY A 346 3.99 -29.43 -21.26
N GLU A 347 3.53 -28.26 -20.81
CA GLU A 347 3.25 -27.99 -19.40
C GLU A 347 1.90 -28.53 -18.95
N HIS A 348 1.81 -28.76 -17.64
CA HIS A 348 0.55 -29.07 -16.98
C HIS A 348 0.17 -27.94 -16.03
N PHE A 349 -1.12 -27.63 -16.00
CA PHE A 349 -1.71 -26.63 -15.11
C PHE A 349 -2.81 -27.28 -14.27
N TYR A 350 -2.91 -26.83 -13.02
CA TYR A 350 -3.81 -27.40 -12.02
C TYR A 350 -4.67 -26.31 -11.41
N THR A 351 -6.00 -26.49 -11.46
CA THR A 351 -6.94 -25.50 -10.93
C THR A 351 -8.24 -26.14 -10.46
N PHE A 352 -8.82 -25.63 -9.38
CA PHE A 352 -10.18 -26.01 -8.97
C PHE A 352 -11.24 -25.14 -9.67
N ALA A 353 -10.83 -24.04 -10.32
CA ALA A 353 -11.74 -23.10 -10.96
C ALA A 353 -12.19 -23.63 -12.33
N GLN A 354 -13.49 -23.88 -12.45
CA GLN A 354 -14.12 -24.30 -13.69
C GLN A 354 -13.88 -23.26 -14.80
N GLU A 355 -13.93 -21.98 -14.46
CA GLU A 355 -13.78 -20.87 -15.41
C GLU A 355 -12.33 -20.73 -15.92
N GLU A 356 -11.33 -20.93 -15.06
CA GLU A 356 -9.91 -20.89 -15.44
C GLU A 356 -9.58 -22.06 -16.38
N LYS A 357 -10.10 -23.25 -16.08
CA LYS A 357 -10.04 -24.39 -16.99
C LYS A 357 -10.69 -24.07 -18.34
N ASP A 358 -11.93 -23.58 -18.33
CA ASP A 358 -12.69 -23.34 -19.57
C ASP A 358 -12.02 -22.26 -20.44
N HIS A 359 -11.41 -21.26 -19.81
CA HIS A 359 -10.63 -20.24 -20.51
C HIS A 359 -9.35 -20.84 -21.14
N LEU A 360 -8.56 -21.60 -20.39
CA LEU A 360 -7.36 -22.25 -20.93
C LEU A 360 -7.69 -23.20 -22.08
N VAL A 361 -8.80 -23.96 -21.97
CA VAL A 361 -9.31 -24.79 -23.06
C VAL A 361 -9.64 -23.95 -24.29
N SER A 362 -10.27 -22.78 -24.12
CA SER A 362 -10.54 -21.87 -25.23
C SER A 362 -9.27 -21.31 -25.90
N LEU A 363 -8.17 -21.22 -25.15
CA LEU A 363 -6.84 -20.84 -25.65
C LEU A 363 -6.06 -22.02 -26.25
N GLY A 364 -6.67 -23.18 -26.38
CA GLY A 364 -6.07 -24.35 -27.02
C GLY A 364 -5.37 -25.32 -26.07
N TRP A 365 -5.48 -25.14 -24.75
CA TRP A 365 -5.09 -26.16 -23.79
C TRP A 365 -6.04 -27.35 -23.86
N LYS A 366 -5.55 -28.54 -23.50
CA LYS A 366 -6.35 -29.75 -23.42
C LYS A 366 -6.72 -30.00 -21.97
N TYR A 367 -8.01 -29.91 -21.63
CA TYR A 367 -8.48 -30.47 -20.38
C TYR A 367 -8.32 -31.99 -20.41
N GLU A 368 -7.67 -32.56 -19.40
CA GLU A 368 -7.42 -33.99 -19.32
C GLU A 368 -8.47 -34.66 -18.44
N ASP A 369 -8.49 -34.34 -17.15
CA ASP A 369 -9.45 -34.86 -16.16
C ASP A 369 -9.31 -34.10 -14.83
N VAL A 370 -10.05 -34.50 -13.80
CA VAL A 370 -9.73 -34.26 -12.40
C VAL A 370 -8.47 -35.05 -12.03
N ALA A 371 -7.43 -34.35 -11.58
CA ALA A 371 -6.17 -34.93 -11.14
C ALA A 371 -6.34 -35.67 -9.81
N TRP A 372 -6.91 -34.98 -8.82
CA TRP A 372 -7.22 -35.47 -7.49
C TRP A 372 -8.23 -34.53 -6.81
N LYS A 373 -8.68 -34.89 -5.61
CA LYS A 373 -9.51 -34.04 -4.76
C LYS A 373 -8.67 -33.39 -3.67
N THR A 374 -8.83 -32.10 -3.48
CA THR A 374 -8.18 -31.28 -2.44
C THR A 374 -9.18 -30.93 -1.34
N PRO A 375 -8.78 -30.81 -0.07
CA PRO A 375 -9.63 -30.21 0.95
C PRO A 375 -9.98 -28.77 0.57
N GLY A 376 -11.18 -28.35 1.00
CA GLY A 376 -11.60 -26.95 0.95
C GLY A 376 -10.71 -26.07 1.83
N ASN A 377 -10.35 -26.52 3.04
CA ASN A 377 -9.46 -25.78 3.95
C ASN A 377 -8.48 -26.74 4.64
N SER A 378 -7.25 -26.29 4.92
CA SER A 378 -6.22 -27.06 5.65
C SER A 378 -5.13 -26.13 6.21
N GLU A 379 -4.40 -26.59 7.23
CA GLU A 379 -3.17 -25.91 7.69
C GLU A 379 -1.98 -26.12 6.73
N HIS A 380 -2.19 -26.81 5.60
CA HIS A 380 -1.15 -27.15 4.63
C HIS A 380 -1.43 -26.53 3.25
N PRO A 381 -1.08 -25.25 3.06
CA PRO A 381 -1.27 -24.55 1.79
C PRO A 381 -0.29 -25.03 0.72
N ILE A 382 -0.78 -25.10 -0.52
CA ILE A 382 0.06 -25.24 -1.71
C ILE A 382 0.05 -23.90 -2.45
N TYR A 383 1.19 -23.22 -2.43
CA TYR A 383 1.38 -21.92 -3.06
C TYR A 383 1.56 -22.07 -4.57
N ARG A 384 0.94 -21.17 -5.33
CA ARG A 384 1.08 -21.06 -6.79
C ARG A 384 1.96 -19.86 -7.12
N LEU A 385 3.01 -20.07 -7.91
CA LEU A 385 3.90 -19.03 -8.37
C LEU A 385 3.98 -19.03 -9.89
N TYR A 386 3.91 -17.85 -10.49
CA TYR A 386 3.98 -17.65 -11.93
C TYR A 386 5.31 -17.01 -12.33
N ASN A 387 5.98 -17.55 -13.34
CA ASN A 387 7.17 -16.96 -13.92
C ASN A 387 6.79 -16.09 -15.13
N PRO A 388 6.86 -14.75 -15.02
CA PRO A 388 6.49 -13.87 -16.13
C PRO A 388 7.42 -13.98 -17.35
N ASN A 389 8.62 -14.53 -17.19
CA ASN A 389 9.59 -14.64 -18.27
C ASN A 389 9.44 -15.92 -19.09
N THR A 390 8.87 -16.98 -18.51
CA THR A 390 8.74 -18.29 -19.18
C THR A 390 7.30 -18.71 -19.40
N GLY A 391 6.36 -18.18 -18.61
CA GLY A 391 4.96 -18.62 -18.59
C GLY A 391 4.68 -19.76 -17.60
N ASP A 392 5.72 -20.28 -16.93
CA ASP A 392 5.63 -21.47 -16.09
C ASP A 392 4.91 -21.18 -14.77
N HIS A 393 4.21 -22.21 -14.29
CA HIS A 393 3.64 -22.22 -12.95
C HIS A 393 4.35 -23.25 -12.06
N HIS A 394 4.65 -22.86 -10.83
CA HIS A 394 5.24 -23.71 -9.80
C HIS A 394 4.29 -23.84 -8.60
N PHE A 395 4.18 -25.05 -8.06
CA PHE A 395 3.31 -25.37 -6.93
C PHE A 395 4.13 -25.95 -5.79
N THR A 396 4.08 -25.33 -4.61
CA THR A 396 4.89 -25.78 -3.47
C THR A 396 4.20 -25.60 -2.13
N ALA A 397 4.38 -26.57 -1.24
CA ALA A 397 4.04 -26.44 0.18
C ALA A 397 5.18 -25.79 0.99
N ASN A 398 6.36 -25.61 0.39
CA ASN A 398 7.56 -25.17 1.07
C ASN A 398 7.69 -23.64 1.02
N GLU A 399 7.49 -23.02 2.18
CA GLU A 399 7.57 -21.56 2.32
C GLU A 399 8.94 -20.97 1.92
N ASN A 400 10.03 -21.70 2.17
CA ASN A 400 11.36 -21.24 1.78
C ASN A 400 11.55 -21.31 0.25
N GLU A 401 10.99 -22.32 -0.41
CA GLU A 401 11.01 -22.45 -1.88
C GLU A 401 10.18 -21.32 -2.51
N ARG A 402 8.99 -21.04 -1.95
CA ARG A 402 8.17 -19.88 -2.34
C ARG A 402 8.95 -18.58 -2.21
N GLN A 403 9.55 -18.31 -1.05
CA GLN A 403 10.29 -17.06 -0.82
C GLN A 403 11.51 -16.94 -1.74
N TYR A 404 12.22 -18.04 -2.01
CA TYR A 404 13.33 -18.06 -2.94
C TYR A 404 12.90 -17.68 -4.36
N LEU A 405 11.78 -18.23 -4.84
CA LEU A 405 11.24 -17.92 -6.17
C LEU A 405 10.75 -16.48 -6.28
N ILE A 406 10.11 -15.93 -5.23
CA ILE A 406 9.73 -14.51 -5.16
C ILE A 406 10.97 -13.63 -5.30
N ASN A 407 12.03 -13.92 -4.54
CA ASN A 407 13.30 -13.18 -4.61
C ASN A 407 13.97 -13.31 -5.99
N ALA A 408 13.71 -14.40 -6.71
CA ALA A 408 14.16 -14.63 -8.08
C ALA A 408 13.27 -13.96 -9.15
N GLY A 409 12.26 -13.17 -8.75
CA GLY A 409 11.40 -12.41 -9.65
C GLY A 409 10.16 -13.15 -10.15
N TRP A 410 9.76 -14.25 -9.49
CA TRP A 410 8.48 -14.90 -9.76
C TRP A 410 7.34 -14.17 -9.07
N ASN A 411 6.18 -14.13 -9.73
CA ASN A 411 4.96 -13.58 -9.16
C ASN A 411 4.35 -14.61 -8.21
N ASN A 412 4.26 -14.28 -6.93
CA ASN A 412 3.51 -15.09 -5.98
C ASN A 412 2.01 -14.83 -6.14
N GLU A 413 1.27 -15.83 -6.59
CA GLU A 413 -0.16 -15.76 -6.84
C GLU A 413 -1.01 -16.14 -5.61
N GLY A 414 -0.36 -16.53 -4.51
CA GLY A 414 -1.00 -16.94 -3.26
C GLY A 414 -1.21 -18.45 -3.16
N ILE A 415 -2.20 -18.87 -2.38
CA ILE A 415 -2.56 -20.29 -2.22
C ILE A 415 -3.32 -20.73 -3.46
N GLY A 416 -2.76 -21.70 -4.19
CA GLY A 416 -3.42 -22.33 -5.34
C GLY A 416 -4.45 -23.38 -4.92
N PHE A 417 -4.18 -24.12 -3.84
CA PHE A 417 -5.11 -25.08 -3.20
C PHE A 417 -4.53 -25.54 -1.85
N PHE A 418 -5.27 -26.35 -1.11
CA PHE A 418 -4.82 -26.96 0.14
C PHE A 418 -4.42 -28.42 -0.05
N ALA A 419 -3.66 -28.99 0.87
CA ALA A 419 -3.31 -30.41 0.85
C ALA A 419 -3.42 -31.01 2.26
N HIS A 420 -3.20 -32.32 2.35
CA HIS A 420 -2.95 -32.99 3.64
C HIS A 420 -1.44 -33.01 3.90
N SER A 421 -1.02 -32.69 5.12
CA SER A 421 0.40 -32.72 5.53
C SER A 421 0.97 -34.12 5.60
N GLU A 422 0.12 -35.07 5.99
CA GLU A 422 0.52 -36.43 6.31
C GLU A 422 -0.34 -37.42 5.54
N ASN A 423 0.16 -38.65 5.50
CA ASN A 423 -0.57 -39.78 4.97
C ASN A 423 -1.74 -40.13 5.90
N GLU A 424 -2.86 -39.43 5.73
CA GLU A 424 -4.12 -39.74 6.40
C GLU A 424 -4.80 -40.95 5.75
N GLU A 425 -5.68 -41.63 6.51
CA GLU A 425 -6.45 -42.77 5.99
C GLU A 425 -7.24 -42.39 4.72
N GLY A 426 -6.98 -43.12 3.63
CA GLY A 426 -7.59 -42.87 2.32
C GLY A 426 -6.99 -41.70 1.54
N SER A 427 -5.83 -41.16 1.94
CA SER A 427 -5.05 -40.22 1.13
C SER A 427 -4.19 -40.94 0.08
N ILE A 428 -3.81 -40.20 -0.96
CA ILE A 428 -2.91 -40.61 -2.03
C ILE A 428 -1.73 -39.65 -2.09
N ALA A 429 -0.54 -40.17 -2.42
CA ALA A 429 0.66 -39.37 -2.59
C ALA A 429 0.64 -38.64 -3.94
N ILE A 430 0.99 -37.35 -3.93
CA ILE A 430 1.24 -36.58 -5.15
C ILE A 430 2.75 -36.43 -5.32
N TYR A 431 3.27 -37.00 -6.39
CA TYR A 431 4.70 -37.02 -6.70
C TYR A 431 5.09 -35.80 -7.52
N ARG A 432 6.22 -35.17 -7.20
CA ARG A 432 6.82 -34.06 -7.96
C ARG A 432 8.01 -34.56 -8.77
N GLN A 433 8.05 -34.22 -10.06
CA GLN A 433 9.21 -34.47 -10.93
C GLN A 433 9.68 -33.16 -11.53
N TYR A 434 11.00 -33.00 -11.61
CA TYR A 434 11.64 -31.84 -12.21
C TYR A 434 12.31 -32.19 -13.54
N ASN A 435 12.05 -31.39 -14.56
CA ASN A 435 12.70 -31.47 -15.87
C ASN A 435 13.84 -30.46 -15.98
N PRO A 436 15.11 -30.89 -15.80
CA PRO A 436 16.26 -29.99 -15.94
C PRO A 436 16.54 -29.58 -17.40
N LYS A 437 15.86 -30.19 -18.38
CA LYS A 437 16.09 -29.94 -19.82
C LYS A 437 15.02 -29.02 -20.44
N ALA A 438 14.01 -28.61 -19.68
CA ALA A 438 13.06 -27.61 -20.16
C ALA A 438 13.77 -26.25 -20.35
N LYS A 439 13.32 -25.46 -21.33
CA LYS A 439 13.90 -24.14 -21.59
C LYS A 439 13.54 -23.19 -20.44
N GLY A 440 14.51 -22.45 -19.90
CA GLY A 440 14.28 -21.51 -18.81
C GLY A 440 14.64 -22.08 -17.44
N ALA A 441 13.80 -21.87 -16.42
CA ALA A 441 14.05 -22.30 -15.04
C ALA A 441 13.93 -23.83 -14.81
N GLY A 442 13.59 -24.58 -15.86
CA GLY A 442 13.17 -25.97 -15.79
C GLY A 442 11.68 -26.08 -15.43
N SER A 443 11.05 -27.21 -15.74
CA SER A 443 9.61 -27.40 -15.54
C SER A 443 9.33 -28.48 -14.50
N HIS A 444 8.19 -28.38 -13.82
CA HIS A 444 7.76 -29.35 -12.81
C HIS A 444 6.49 -30.07 -13.27
N HIS A 445 6.34 -31.33 -12.87
CA HIS A 445 5.14 -32.13 -13.07
C HIS A 445 4.69 -32.73 -11.75
N TYR A 446 3.36 -32.81 -11.56
CA TYR A 446 2.73 -33.31 -10.35
C TYR A 446 1.72 -34.40 -10.70
N THR A 447 1.89 -35.60 -10.16
CA THR A 447 1.01 -36.73 -10.48
C THR A 447 0.74 -37.63 -9.30
N ALA A 448 -0.48 -38.18 -9.25
CA ALA A 448 -0.85 -39.28 -8.38
C ALA A 448 -0.52 -40.66 -8.98
N ASP A 449 -0.20 -40.73 -10.28
CA ASP A 449 0.08 -41.99 -10.98
C ASP A 449 1.58 -42.31 -10.92
N GLU A 450 1.91 -43.35 -10.16
CA GLU A 450 3.28 -43.87 -10.06
C GLU A 450 3.86 -44.28 -11.40
N LYS A 451 3.04 -44.76 -12.35
CA LYS A 451 3.52 -45.13 -13.69
C LYS A 451 3.87 -43.90 -14.51
N GLU A 452 3.12 -42.80 -14.36
CA GLU A 452 3.42 -41.53 -15.00
C GLU A 452 4.73 -40.95 -14.45
N ARG A 453 4.91 -40.95 -13.12
CA ARG A 453 6.19 -40.62 -12.46
C ARG A 453 7.33 -41.47 -13.01
N ASP A 454 7.21 -42.79 -12.95
CA ASP A 454 8.27 -43.72 -13.34
C ASP A 454 8.64 -43.57 -14.82
N TYR A 455 7.65 -43.31 -15.67
CA TYR A 455 7.87 -43.00 -17.07
C TYR A 455 8.65 -41.69 -17.26
N LEU A 456 8.24 -40.60 -16.60
CA LEU A 456 8.96 -39.31 -16.68
C LEU A 456 10.42 -39.45 -16.22
N VAL A 457 10.65 -40.19 -15.13
CA VAL A 457 11.99 -40.50 -14.64
C VAL A 457 12.78 -41.32 -15.67
N SER A 458 12.15 -42.31 -16.31
CA SER A 458 12.81 -43.14 -17.35
C SER A 458 13.26 -42.33 -18.57
N ILE A 459 12.60 -41.21 -18.87
CA ILE A 459 12.96 -40.31 -19.98
C ILE A 459 13.84 -39.13 -19.52
N GLY A 460 14.32 -39.15 -18.28
CA GLY A 460 15.37 -38.25 -17.78
C GLY A 460 14.91 -37.08 -16.92
N TRP A 461 13.67 -37.10 -16.42
CA TRP A 461 13.24 -36.21 -15.34
C TRP A 461 13.83 -36.67 -14.01
N LYS A 462 13.98 -35.75 -13.06
CA LYS A 462 14.39 -36.06 -11.69
C LYS A 462 13.16 -36.30 -10.84
N ASP A 463 13.13 -37.42 -10.12
CA ASP A 463 12.15 -37.64 -9.06
C ASP A 463 12.53 -36.79 -7.85
N GLU A 464 11.60 -35.95 -7.39
CA GLU A 464 11.76 -35.13 -6.20
C GLU A 464 10.95 -35.68 -5.01
N GLY A 465 10.33 -36.85 -5.19
CA GLY A 465 9.57 -37.55 -4.16
C GLY A 465 8.14 -37.03 -4.01
N ILE A 466 7.58 -37.25 -2.82
CA ILE A 466 6.21 -36.85 -2.48
C ILE A 466 6.20 -35.35 -2.18
N ALA A 467 5.40 -34.62 -2.94
CA ALA A 467 5.19 -33.19 -2.78
C ALA A 467 4.20 -32.88 -1.65
N TRP A 468 3.08 -33.61 -1.64
CA TRP A 468 2.01 -33.53 -0.63
C TRP A 468 1.06 -34.73 -0.76
N PHE A 469 0.06 -34.82 0.13
CA PHE A 469 -1.00 -35.83 0.08
C PHE A 469 -2.35 -35.21 -0.30
N ALA A 470 -3.18 -35.96 -1.04
CA ALA A 470 -4.51 -35.55 -1.52
C ALA A 470 -5.53 -36.70 -1.38
N LYS A 471 -6.79 -36.50 -1.77
CA LYS A 471 -7.79 -37.60 -1.87
C LYS A 471 -7.94 -38.08 -3.30
N SER A 472 -8.24 -39.37 -3.45
CA SER A 472 -8.51 -39.96 -4.77
C SER A 472 -9.66 -39.24 -5.48
N ARG A 473 -9.58 -39.19 -6.82
CA ARG A 473 -10.65 -38.69 -7.68
C ARG A 473 -11.86 -39.62 -7.71
N ASP A 474 -11.64 -40.91 -7.47
CA ASP A 474 -12.65 -41.98 -7.51
C ASP A 474 -13.58 -42.00 -6.28
#